data_AF-A0A7S0F6Y7-F1
#
_entry.id   AF-A0A7S0F6Y7-F1
#
_cell.length_a   1.000
_cell.length_b   1.000
_cell.length_c   1.000
_cell.angle_alpha   90.00
_cell.angle_beta   90.00
_cell.angle_gamma   90.00
#
_symmetry.space_group_name_H-M   'P 1'
#
loop_
_entity.id
_entity.type
_entity.pdbx_description
1 polymer ?
#
loop_
_entity_poly.entity_id
_entity_poly.type
_entity_poly.pdbx_seq_one_letter_code
_entity_poly.pdbx_strand_id
1 'polypeptide(L)'
;ALYGNYLKAMPNNCGAWSKFAELEKNVGETDRCRAIYELAISQTALDMPEMLWKSYIDFEIDEGESAKVRGLYQRLLERTSHVKVWISFAQFEGTSAIGEGVSTARDIFDKAYAQLKEQKLNEERVLLLDAWRDVEKQSGDTQSLSKVDKMMPRRVKRKRMRKDDAGNDLGWEEYFDYQFPDDEDNNAGALKILEMAAKWKKDDSSSSSGSDDDDSDSDDDSDDMEE
;
A
#
# COMPACT_ATOMS: atom_id res chain seq x y z
N ALA A 1 -21.23 -11.52 39.77
CA ALA A 1 -20.85 -10.91 38.47
C ALA A 1 -20.96 -11.96 37.36
N LEU A 2 -22.11 -12.00 36.68
CA LEU A 2 -22.44 -13.03 35.69
C LEU A 2 -21.45 -13.03 34.51
N TYR A 3 -21.06 -11.85 34.03
CA TYR A 3 -20.07 -11.68 32.97
C TYR A 3 -18.63 -12.02 33.40
N GLY A 4 -18.22 -11.71 34.64
CA GLY A 4 -16.89 -12.10 35.14
C GLY A 4 -16.70 -13.62 35.20
N ASN A 5 -17.76 -14.37 35.49
CA ASN A 5 -17.74 -15.84 35.41
C ASN A 5 -17.87 -16.35 33.96
N TYR A 6 -18.62 -15.64 33.11
CA TYR A 6 -18.77 -15.97 31.68
C TYR A 6 -17.47 -15.78 30.89
N LEU A 7 -16.70 -14.73 31.18
CA LEU A 7 -15.39 -14.48 30.57
C LEU A 7 -14.33 -15.48 31.04
N LYS A 8 -14.41 -15.96 32.29
CA LYS A 8 -13.59 -17.08 32.76
C LYS A 8 -13.95 -18.40 32.06
N ALA A 9 -15.22 -18.59 31.72
CA ALA A 9 -15.70 -19.79 31.06
C ALA A 9 -15.46 -19.78 29.53
N MET A 10 -15.43 -18.60 28.90
CA MET A 10 -15.25 -18.44 27.45
C MET A 10 -14.34 -17.23 27.12
N PRO A 11 -13.02 -17.32 27.39
CA PRO A 11 -12.09 -16.22 27.14
C PRO A 11 -11.96 -15.86 25.66
N ASN A 12 -12.24 -16.81 24.76
CA ASN A 12 -12.00 -16.68 23.32
C ASN A 12 -13.13 -15.94 22.58
N ASN A 13 -14.28 -15.71 23.24
CA ASN A 13 -15.45 -15.13 22.59
C ASN A 13 -15.36 -13.59 22.56
N CYS A 14 -14.90 -13.04 21.44
CA CYS A 14 -14.77 -11.60 21.22
C CYS A 14 -16.11 -10.84 21.42
N GLY A 15 -17.23 -11.44 20.99
CA GLY A 15 -18.55 -10.83 21.15
C GLY A 15 -19.02 -10.74 22.61
N ALA A 16 -18.53 -11.64 23.48
CA ALA A 16 -18.80 -11.58 24.91
C ALA A 16 -18.10 -10.39 25.57
N TRP A 17 -16.84 -10.14 25.19
CA TRP A 17 -16.06 -9.00 25.67
C TRP A 17 -16.69 -7.67 25.26
N SER A 18 -17.08 -7.52 23.99
CA SER A 18 -17.76 -6.30 23.51
C SER A 18 -19.08 -6.04 24.24
N LYS A 19 -19.93 -7.06 24.41
CA LYS A 19 -21.20 -6.92 25.15
C LYS A 19 -21.01 -6.57 26.61
N PHE A 20 -19.95 -7.08 27.24
CA PHE A 20 -19.65 -6.76 28.63
C PHE A 20 -19.16 -5.33 28.79
N ALA A 21 -18.30 -4.87 27.89
CA ALA A 21 -17.86 -3.48 27.84
C ALA A 21 -19.04 -2.52 27.57
N GLU A 22 -19.93 -2.86 26.63
CA GLU A 22 -21.14 -2.08 26.33
C GLU A 22 -22.08 -1.98 27.54
N LEU A 23 -22.25 -3.07 28.30
CA LEU A 23 -23.04 -3.04 29.53
C LEU A 23 -22.46 -2.06 30.56
N GLU A 24 -21.15 -2.13 30.83
CA GLU A 24 -20.52 -1.24 31.81
C GLU A 24 -20.50 0.22 31.32
N LYS A 25 -20.37 0.45 30.00
CA LYS A 25 -20.60 1.77 29.37
C LYS A 25 -22.01 2.30 29.65
N ASN A 26 -23.04 1.47 29.47
CA ASN A 26 -24.43 1.85 29.74
C ASN A 26 -24.72 2.13 31.22
N VAL A 27 -23.94 1.56 32.13
CA VAL A 27 -24.01 1.84 33.58
C VAL A 27 -23.27 3.15 33.93
N GLY A 28 -22.42 3.65 33.04
CA GLY A 28 -21.60 4.85 33.25
C GLY A 28 -20.23 4.58 33.88
N GLU A 29 -19.85 3.32 34.03
CA GLU A 29 -18.58 2.90 34.65
C GLU A 29 -17.48 2.81 33.58
N THR A 30 -17.02 3.97 33.11
CA THR A 30 -16.05 4.09 32.00
C THR A 30 -14.70 3.45 32.33
N ASP A 31 -14.19 3.62 33.55
CA ASP A 31 -12.92 3.01 33.98
C ASP A 31 -12.96 1.49 34.00
N ARG A 32 -14.13 0.94 34.37
CA ARG A 32 -14.34 -0.51 34.36
C ARG A 32 -14.47 -1.03 32.93
N CYS A 33 -15.14 -0.31 32.06
CA CYS A 33 -15.20 -0.59 30.62
C CYS A 33 -13.78 -0.65 30.01
N ARG A 34 -12.91 0.32 30.31
CA ARG A 34 -11.50 0.33 29.86
C ARG A 34 -10.73 -0.87 30.36
N ALA A 35 -10.86 -1.21 31.64
CA ALA A 35 -10.20 -2.37 32.22
C ALA A 35 -10.62 -3.69 31.53
N ILE A 36 -11.88 -3.78 31.10
CA ILE A 36 -12.39 -4.93 30.34
C ILE A 36 -11.75 -5.00 28.96
N TYR A 37 -11.67 -3.89 28.23
CA TYR A 37 -11.03 -3.85 26.92
C TYR A 37 -9.53 -4.17 26.99
N GLU A 38 -8.80 -3.61 27.97
CA GLU A 38 -7.38 -3.93 28.17
C GLU A 38 -7.17 -5.41 28.52
N LEU A 39 -8.03 -5.97 29.39
CA LEU A 39 -7.98 -7.39 29.71
C LEU A 39 -8.24 -8.24 28.46
N ALA A 40 -9.21 -7.85 27.64
CA ALA A 40 -9.55 -8.55 26.42
C ALA A 40 -8.38 -8.51 25.41
N ILE A 41 -7.76 -7.35 25.18
CA ILE A 41 -6.62 -7.20 24.26
C ILE A 41 -5.37 -7.98 24.71
N SER A 42 -5.21 -8.14 26.03
CA SER A 42 -4.13 -8.95 26.61
C SER A 42 -4.28 -10.46 26.34
N GLN A 43 -5.49 -10.94 26.01
CA GLN A 43 -5.71 -12.34 25.69
C GLN A 43 -5.13 -12.66 24.31
N THR A 44 -4.17 -13.58 24.27
CA THR A 44 -3.50 -14.03 23.04
C THR A 44 -4.34 -15.01 22.22
N ALA A 45 -5.40 -15.59 22.80
CA ALA A 45 -6.23 -16.67 22.21
C ALA A 45 -7.59 -16.20 21.69
N LEU A 46 -7.70 -14.94 21.24
CA LEU A 46 -8.94 -14.42 20.66
C LEU A 46 -9.01 -14.74 19.16
N ASP A 47 -10.16 -15.26 18.71
CA ASP A 47 -10.42 -15.61 17.30
C ASP A 47 -10.39 -14.38 16.36
N MET A 48 -10.82 -13.22 16.85
CA MET A 48 -10.96 -11.99 16.04
C MET A 48 -10.48 -10.75 16.81
N PRO A 49 -9.16 -10.56 16.98
CA PRO A 49 -8.63 -9.42 17.71
C PRO A 49 -9.00 -8.07 17.06
N GLU A 50 -9.13 -7.99 15.73
CA GLU A 50 -9.42 -6.75 15.00
C GLU A 50 -10.76 -6.10 15.41
N MET A 51 -11.82 -6.90 15.58
CA MET A 51 -13.14 -6.36 15.98
C MET A 51 -13.09 -5.73 17.38
N LEU A 52 -12.32 -6.32 18.28
CA LEU A 52 -12.18 -5.83 19.64
C LEU A 52 -11.39 -4.51 19.67
N TRP A 53 -10.29 -4.43 18.92
CA TRP A 53 -9.54 -3.18 18.76
C TRP A 53 -10.40 -2.06 18.19
N LYS A 54 -11.19 -2.35 17.15
CA LYS A 54 -12.13 -1.37 16.57
C LYS A 54 -13.12 -0.90 17.64
N SER A 55 -13.76 -1.84 18.35
CA SER A 55 -14.72 -1.53 19.41
C SER A 55 -14.12 -0.68 20.52
N TYR A 56 -12.85 -0.92 20.87
CA TYR A 56 -12.18 -0.14 21.90
C TYR A 56 -11.82 1.27 21.42
N ILE A 57 -11.32 1.39 20.19
CA ILE A 57 -11.04 2.69 19.56
C ILE A 57 -12.32 3.52 19.44
N ASP A 58 -13.41 2.94 18.92
CA ASP A 58 -14.71 3.61 18.81
C ASP A 58 -15.20 4.10 20.19
N PHE A 59 -15.01 3.28 21.24
CA PHE A 59 -15.35 3.67 22.62
C PHE A 59 -14.55 4.88 23.11
N GLU A 60 -13.22 4.90 22.95
CA GLU A 60 -12.43 6.05 23.42
C GLU A 60 -12.67 7.31 22.55
N ILE A 61 -13.04 7.15 21.27
CA ILE A 61 -13.49 8.25 20.41
C ILE A 61 -14.82 8.84 20.94
N ASP A 62 -15.79 8.00 21.31
CA ASP A 62 -17.07 8.44 21.89
C ASP A 62 -16.88 9.20 23.21
N GLU A 63 -15.93 8.75 24.04
CA GLU A 63 -15.58 9.41 25.30
C GLU A 63 -14.74 10.69 25.10
N GLY A 64 -14.26 10.96 23.88
CA GLY A 64 -13.48 12.14 23.53
C GLY A 64 -12.01 12.08 23.96
N GLU A 65 -11.50 10.90 24.31
CA GLU A 65 -10.16 10.71 24.87
C GLU A 65 -9.10 10.50 23.78
N SER A 66 -8.82 11.56 23.02
CA SER A 66 -7.96 11.48 21.83
C SER A 66 -6.54 10.96 22.10
N ALA A 67 -5.95 11.28 23.26
CA ALA A 67 -4.63 10.80 23.63
C ALA A 67 -4.57 9.26 23.79
N LYS A 68 -5.64 8.66 24.33
CA LYS A 68 -5.74 7.20 24.49
C LYS A 68 -5.94 6.54 23.13
N VAL A 69 -6.79 7.12 22.28
CA VAL A 69 -7.01 6.63 20.90
C VAL A 69 -5.70 6.53 20.12
N ARG A 70 -4.84 7.56 20.18
CA ARG A 70 -3.50 7.52 19.55
C ARG A 70 -2.64 6.38 20.07
N GLY A 71 -2.61 6.21 21.40
CA GLY A 71 -1.89 5.11 22.03
C GLY A 71 -2.39 3.73 21.57
N LEU A 72 -3.70 3.58 21.37
CA LEU A 72 -4.29 2.35 20.84
C LEU A 72 -3.92 2.11 19.39
N TYR A 73 -3.98 3.12 18.52
CA TYR A 73 -3.55 2.99 17.12
C TYR A 73 -2.06 2.63 17.02
N GLN A 74 -1.19 3.25 17.82
CA GLN A 74 0.23 2.93 17.83
C GLN A 74 0.48 1.47 18.24
N ARG A 75 -0.13 1.01 19.34
CA ARG A 75 -0.03 -0.40 19.79
C ARG A 75 -0.60 -1.38 18.76
N LEU A 76 -1.67 -0.99 18.05
CA LEU A 76 -2.26 -1.80 17.00
C LEU A 76 -1.31 -1.92 15.80
N LEU A 77 -0.71 -0.80 15.36
CA LEU A 77 0.24 -0.76 14.25
C LEU A 77 1.53 -1.55 14.53
N GLU A 78 1.97 -1.63 15.79
CA GLU A 78 3.08 -2.50 16.21
C GLU A 78 2.75 -3.99 16.07
N ARG A 79 1.48 -4.38 16.22
CA ARG A 79 1.03 -5.78 16.08
C ARG A 79 0.66 -6.12 14.64
N THR A 80 0.01 -5.20 13.93
CA THR A 80 -0.49 -5.42 12.57
C THR A 80 -0.24 -4.19 11.70
N SER A 81 0.47 -4.36 10.59
CA SER A 81 0.72 -3.27 9.62
C SER A 81 -0.31 -3.26 8.49
N HIS A 82 -1.60 -3.43 8.81
CA HIS A 82 -2.65 -3.45 7.81
C HIS A 82 -3.02 -2.03 7.34
N VAL A 83 -3.19 -1.85 6.03
CA VAL A 83 -3.49 -0.54 5.43
C VAL A 83 -4.77 0.10 5.98
N LYS A 84 -5.78 -0.70 6.32
CA LYS A 84 -7.03 -0.19 6.90
C LYS A 84 -6.82 0.48 8.26
N VAL A 85 -5.84 0.01 9.04
CA VAL A 85 -5.50 0.61 10.34
C VAL A 85 -4.84 1.97 10.11
N TRP A 86 -3.89 2.06 9.18
CA TRP A 86 -3.27 3.33 8.78
C TRP A 86 -4.28 4.37 8.29
N ILE A 87 -5.20 3.95 7.40
CA ILE A 87 -6.27 4.81 6.89
C ILE A 87 -7.15 5.31 8.03
N SER A 88 -7.60 4.41 8.91
CA SER A 88 -8.46 4.77 10.04
C SER A 88 -7.77 5.72 11.00
N PHE A 89 -6.47 5.52 11.26
CA PHE A 89 -5.69 6.41 12.13
C PHE A 89 -5.53 7.80 11.52
N ALA A 90 -5.20 7.89 10.24
CA ALA A 90 -5.07 9.17 9.56
C ALA A 90 -6.42 9.92 9.45
N GLN A 91 -7.53 9.21 9.20
CA GLN A 91 -8.87 9.80 9.20
C GLN A 91 -9.28 10.32 10.59
N PHE A 92 -8.94 9.58 11.65
CA PHE A 92 -9.15 10.02 13.03
C PHE A 92 -8.41 11.34 13.30
N GLU A 93 -7.11 11.42 12.97
CA GLU A 93 -6.33 12.64 13.16
C GLU A 93 -6.81 13.80 12.28
N GLY A 94 -7.27 13.50 11.07
CA GLY A 94 -7.85 14.48 10.15
C GLY A 94 -9.22 15.01 10.58
N THR A 95 -9.87 14.39 11.56
CA THR A 95 -11.19 14.82 12.06
C THR A 95 -11.03 16.00 13.01
N SER A 96 -11.36 17.22 12.54
CA SER A 96 -11.17 18.49 13.26
C SER A 96 -11.82 18.61 14.65
N ALA A 97 -12.73 17.71 15.02
CA ALA A 97 -13.40 17.72 16.31
C ALA A 97 -12.59 17.08 17.45
N ILE A 98 -11.72 16.10 17.12
CA ILE A 98 -11.06 15.23 18.12
C ILE A 98 -9.57 15.03 17.79
N GLY A 99 -9.20 15.05 16.51
CA GLY A 99 -7.83 14.89 16.04
C GLY A 99 -6.98 16.16 16.14
N GLU A 100 -5.66 16.02 15.99
CA GLU A 100 -4.71 17.14 15.99
C GLU A 100 -4.76 17.95 14.68
N GLY A 101 -5.37 17.40 13.63
CA GLY A 101 -5.68 18.09 12.39
C GLY A 101 -5.09 17.41 11.14
N VAL A 102 -5.31 18.04 9.99
CA VAL A 102 -4.92 17.48 8.69
C VAL A 102 -3.41 17.36 8.53
N SER A 103 -2.62 18.19 9.22
CA SER A 103 -1.15 18.08 9.18
C SER A 103 -0.65 16.75 9.74
N THR A 104 -1.17 16.31 10.89
CA THR A 104 -0.76 15.04 11.50
C THR A 104 -1.29 13.86 10.71
N ALA A 105 -2.49 13.98 10.14
CA ALA A 105 -3.01 12.99 9.19
C ALA A 105 -2.08 12.79 7.99
N ARG A 106 -1.53 13.87 7.41
CA ARG A 106 -0.54 13.79 6.31
C ARG A 106 0.71 13.05 6.73
N ASP A 107 1.26 13.35 7.91
CA ASP A 107 2.45 12.66 8.42
C ASP A 107 2.22 11.15 8.59
N ILE A 108 1.01 10.75 9.01
CA ILE A 108 0.61 9.35 9.12
C ILE A 108 0.49 8.71 7.73
N PHE A 109 -0.14 9.39 6.77
CA PHE A 109 -0.22 8.90 5.39
C PHE A 109 1.16 8.75 4.74
N ASP A 110 2.07 9.70 4.92
CA ASP A 110 3.43 9.64 4.40
C ASP A 110 4.20 8.44 5.01
N LYS A 111 4.10 8.21 6.32
CA LYS A 111 4.70 7.04 7.00
C LYS A 111 4.13 5.72 6.47
N ALA A 112 2.80 5.64 6.37
CA ALA A 112 2.13 4.46 5.84
C ALA A 112 2.54 4.18 4.40
N TYR A 113 2.64 5.22 3.56
CA TYR A 113 3.03 5.11 2.16
C TYR A 113 4.45 4.54 2.02
N ALA A 114 5.40 5.07 2.79
CA ALA A 114 6.78 4.59 2.80
C ALA A 114 6.86 3.10 3.20
N GLN A 115 6.12 2.70 4.24
CA GLN A 115 6.09 1.31 4.69
C GLN A 115 5.47 0.36 3.66
N LEU A 116 4.34 0.73 3.04
CA LEU A 116 3.69 -0.08 2.00
C LEU A 116 4.55 -0.18 0.74
N LYS A 117 5.31 0.87 0.42
CA LYS A 117 6.30 0.87 -0.66
C LYS A 117 7.43 -0.12 -0.39
N GLU A 118 7.99 -0.11 0.82
CA GLU A 118 9.04 -1.06 1.23
C GLU A 118 8.55 -2.51 1.18
N GLN A 119 7.30 -2.76 1.61
CA GLN A 119 6.67 -4.09 1.57
C GLN A 119 6.18 -4.50 0.17
N LYS A 120 6.29 -3.62 -0.84
CA LYS A 120 5.81 -3.84 -2.23
C LYS A 120 4.32 -4.18 -2.33
N LEU A 121 3.53 -3.62 -1.42
CA LEU A 121 2.08 -3.81 -1.34
C LEU A 121 1.38 -2.77 -2.21
N ASN A 122 1.33 -3.03 -3.52
CA ASN A 122 0.88 -2.07 -4.51
C ASN A 122 -0.63 -1.79 -4.44
N GLU A 123 -1.46 -2.81 -4.22
CA GLU A 123 -2.91 -2.65 -4.14
C GLU A 123 -3.30 -1.84 -2.89
N GLU A 124 -2.66 -2.15 -1.77
CA GLU A 124 -2.82 -1.45 -0.50
C GLU A 124 -2.37 0.00 -0.61
N ARG A 125 -1.26 0.26 -1.33
CA ARG A 125 -0.78 1.61 -1.55
C ARG A 125 -1.79 2.45 -2.37
N VAL A 126 -2.51 1.83 -3.31
CA VAL A 126 -3.62 2.50 -4.02
C VAL A 126 -4.73 2.87 -3.04
N LEU A 127 -5.16 1.92 -2.20
CA LEU A 127 -6.21 2.16 -1.20
C LEU A 127 -5.84 3.28 -0.23
N LEU A 128 -4.57 3.35 0.19
CA LEU A 128 -4.06 4.41 1.04
C LEU A 128 -4.14 5.78 0.36
N LEU A 129 -3.73 5.87 -0.91
CA LEU A 129 -3.76 7.12 -1.67
C LEU A 129 -5.19 7.60 -1.94
N ASP A 130 -6.12 6.69 -2.24
CA ASP A 130 -7.54 7.03 -2.41
C ASP A 130 -8.09 7.65 -1.11
N ALA A 131 -7.79 7.05 0.04
CA ALA A 131 -8.22 7.57 1.34
C ALA A 131 -7.55 8.92 1.67
N TRP A 132 -6.26 9.07 1.39
CA TRP A 132 -5.55 10.35 1.60
C TRP A 132 -6.18 11.46 0.74
N ARG A 133 -6.45 11.15 -0.53
CA ARG A 133 -7.11 12.09 -1.44
C ARG A 133 -8.47 12.55 -0.91
N ASP A 134 -9.24 11.65 -0.32
CA ASP A 134 -10.56 12.00 0.23
C ASP A 134 -10.46 12.87 1.50
N VAL A 135 -9.46 12.66 2.35
CA VAL A 135 -9.16 13.56 3.47
C VAL A 135 -8.76 14.95 2.98
N GLU A 136 -7.88 15.03 1.97
CA GLU A 136 -7.47 16.32 1.39
C GLU A 136 -8.61 17.08 0.72
N LYS A 137 -9.57 16.37 0.08
CA LYS A 137 -10.77 17.02 -0.46
C LYS A 137 -11.68 17.60 0.62
N GLN A 138 -11.78 16.95 1.77
CA GLN A 138 -12.70 17.34 2.84
C GLN A 138 -12.12 18.46 3.70
N SER A 139 -10.82 18.42 3.97
CA SER A 139 -10.20 19.26 5.00
C SER A 139 -8.85 19.86 4.58
N GLY A 140 -8.35 19.50 3.41
CA GLY A 140 -7.06 19.94 2.90
C GLY A 140 -7.11 21.20 2.03
N ASP A 141 -5.97 21.49 1.41
CA ASP A 141 -5.75 22.63 0.52
C ASP A 141 -5.45 22.15 -0.90
N THR A 142 -5.65 23.04 -1.88
CA THR A 142 -5.53 22.70 -3.31
C THR A 142 -4.12 22.19 -3.69
N GLN A 143 -3.07 22.66 -2.99
CA GLN A 143 -1.70 22.23 -3.28
C GLN A 143 -1.46 20.80 -2.81
N SER A 144 -1.87 20.48 -1.58
CA SER A 144 -1.75 19.12 -1.02
C SER A 144 -2.58 18.10 -1.80
N LEU A 145 -3.80 18.46 -2.21
CA LEU A 145 -4.61 17.61 -3.08
C LEU A 145 -3.91 17.34 -4.43
N SER A 146 -3.30 18.36 -5.04
CA SER A 146 -2.54 18.20 -6.27
C SER A 146 -1.29 17.32 -6.09
N LYS A 147 -0.64 17.35 -4.92
CA LYS A 147 0.45 16.44 -4.57
C LYS A 147 -0.04 14.99 -4.59
N VAL A 148 -1.14 14.69 -3.89
CA VAL A 148 -1.69 13.32 -3.83
C VAL A 148 -2.15 12.84 -5.21
N ASP A 149 -2.80 13.70 -6.00
CA ASP A 149 -3.21 13.37 -7.38
C ASP A 149 -2.01 12.97 -8.27
N LYS A 150 -0.84 13.60 -8.08
CA LYS A 150 0.39 13.26 -8.81
C LYS A 150 1.03 11.95 -8.34
N MET A 151 0.71 11.47 -7.13
CA MET A 151 1.21 10.20 -6.59
C MET A 151 0.36 9.00 -7.05
N MET A 152 -0.82 9.24 -7.62
CA MET A 152 -1.75 8.18 -8.03
C MET A 152 -1.14 7.25 -9.09
N PRO A 153 -1.28 5.93 -8.93
CA PRO A 153 -0.69 4.97 -9.86
C PRO A 153 -1.49 4.86 -11.16
N ARG A 154 -0.79 4.44 -12.22
CA ARG A 154 -1.41 4.00 -13.47
C ARG A 154 -1.74 2.52 -13.38
N ARG A 155 -3.00 2.17 -13.62
CA ARG A 155 -3.45 0.78 -13.70
C ARG A 155 -3.17 0.22 -15.10
N VAL A 156 -2.35 -0.82 -15.19
CA VAL A 156 -1.94 -1.47 -16.44
C VAL A 156 -2.37 -2.93 -16.44
N LYS A 157 -2.93 -3.40 -17.57
CA LYS A 157 -3.34 -4.80 -17.73
C LYS A 157 -2.14 -5.64 -18.18
N ARG A 158 -1.85 -6.73 -17.47
CA ARG A 158 -0.74 -7.66 -17.77
C ARG A 158 -1.24 -9.11 -17.82
N LYS A 159 -0.41 -9.98 -18.39
CA LYS A 159 -0.62 -11.43 -18.42
C LYS A 159 0.51 -12.13 -17.67
N ARG A 160 0.17 -13.06 -16.79
CA ARG A 160 1.13 -13.96 -16.11
C ARG A 160 0.74 -15.41 -16.36
N MET A 161 1.70 -16.32 -16.30
CA MET A 161 1.40 -17.74 -16.34
C MET A 161 0.83 -18.15 -14.97
N ARG A 162 -0.41 -18.63 -14.94
CA ARG A 162 -1.00 -19.22 -13.73
C ARG A 162 -0.39 -20.60 -13.54
N LYS A 163 0.04 -20.90 -12.32
CA LYS A 163 0.52 -22.23 -11.94
C LYS A 163 -0.43 -22.88 -10.94
N ASP A 164 -0.54 -24.20 -10.99
CA ASP A 164 -1.21 -24.97 -9.94
C ASP A 164 -0.31 -25.14 -8.70
N ASP A 165 -0.85 -25.76 -7.63
CA ASP A 165 -0.10 -26.07 -6.40
C ASP A 165 1.08 -27.04 -6.63
N ALA A 166 1.10 -27.73 -7.79
CA ALA A 166 2.17 -28.62 -8.22
C ALA A 166 3.18 -27.94 -9.17
N GLY A 167 2.99 -26.65 -9.49
CA GLY A 167 3.85 -25.85 -10.35
C GLY A 167 3.63 -26.01 -11.86
N ASN A 168 2.61 -26.74 -12.30
CA ASN A 168 2.25 -26.91 -13.72
C ASN A 168 1.55 -25.67 -14.26
N ASP A 169 1.80 -25.36 -15.53
CA ASP A 169 1.23 -24.20 -16.20
C ASP A 169 -0.26 -24.43 -16.54
N LEU A 170 -1.16 -23.67 -15.90
CA LEU A 170 -2.62 -23.70 -16.11
C LEU A 170 -3.08 -22.68 -17.18
N GLY A 171 -2.14 -22.02 -17.86
CA GLY A 171 -2.39 -21.02 -18.88
C GLY A 171 -2.23 -19.57 -18.41
N TRP A 172 -2.54 -18.63 -19.31
CA TRP A 172 -2.37 -17.20 -19.05
C TRP A 172 -3.52 -16.63 -18.22
N GLU A 173 -3.19 -15.99 -17.10
CA GLU A 173 -4.12 -15.18 -16.30
C GLU A 173 -3.86 -13.70 -16.54
N GLU A 174 -4.92 -12.97 -16.86
CA GLU A 174 -4.90 -11.51 -16.92
C GLU A 174 -4.98 -10.94 -15.50
N TYR A 175 -4.07 -10.04 -15.15
CA TYR A 175 -4.07 -9.33 -13.86
C TYR A 175 -3.83 -7.84 -14.06
N PHE A 176 -4.19 -7.04 -13.06
CA PHE A 176 -3.90 -5.61 -13.03
C PHE A 176 -2.61 -5.37 -12.24
N ASP A 177 -1.73 -4.58 -12.82
CA ASP A 177 -0.51 -4.09 -12.19
C ASP A 177 -0.61 -2.57 -12.00
N TYR A 178 0.04 -2.05 -10.97
CA TYR A 178 0.01 -0.63 -10.62
C TYR A 178 1.40 -0.04 -10.72
N GLN A 179 1.56 0.97 -11.57
CA GLN A 179 2.81 1.70 -11.74
C GLN A 179 2.70 3.06 -11.04
N PHE A 180 3.48 3.24 -9.98
CA PHE A 180 3.53 4.50 -9.25
C PHE A 180 4.55 5.45 -9.89
N PRO A 181 4.22 6.75 -10.06
CA PRO A 181 5.13 7.72 -10.67
C PRO A 181 6.49 7.85 -9.97
N ASP A 182 6.55 7.63 -8.67
CA ASP A 182 7.77 7.68 -7.84
C ASP A 182 8.53 6.34 -7.78
N ASP A 183 8.01 5.29 -8.41
CA ASP A 183 8.70 4.01 -8.59
C ASP A 183 9.42 3.93 -9.95
N GLU A 184 9.21 4.91 -10.85
CA GLU A 184 9.74 4.94 -12.22
C GLU A 184 11.28 4.99 -12.32
N ASP A 185 11.99 5.20 -11.22
CA ASP A 185 13.46 5.12 -11.17
C ASP A 185 14.00 3.72 -11.54
N ASN A 186 13.18 2.66 -11.39
CA ASN A 186 13.55 1.31 -11.83
C ASN A 186 13.36 1.08 -13.34
N ASN A 187 12.55 1.88 -14.04
CA ASN A 187 12.31 1.74 -15.48
C ASN A 187 13.12 2.75 -16.33
N ALA A 188 13.70 3.76 -15.68
CA ALA A 188 14.64 4.70 -16.30
C ALA A 188 15.87 3.98 -16.92
N GLY A 189 16.27 2.82 -16.39
CA GLY A 189 17.33 2.00 -16.98
C GLY A 189 16.99 1.46 -18.38
N ALA A 190 15.77 0.94 -18.57
CA ALA A 190 15.32 0.44 -19.87
C ALA A 190 15.13 1.57 -20.89
N LEU A 191 14.64 2.73 -20.46
CA LEU A 191 14.53 3.92 -21.30
C LEU A 191 15.89 4.49 -21.70
N LYS A 192 16.88 4.48 -20.79
CA LYS A 192 18.27 4.86 -21.10
C LYS A 192 18.93 3.91 -22.10
N ILE A 193 18.68 2.60 -22.01
CA ILE A 193 19.19 1.62 -23.00
C ILE A 193 18.59 1.90 -24.39
N LEU A 194 17.29 2.19 -24.47
CA LEU A 194 16.63 2.54 -25.73
C LEU A 194 17.12 3.88 -26.30
N GLU A 195 17.38 4.87 -25.44
CA GLU A 195 17.96 6.16 -25.83
C GLU A 195 19.41 6.02 -26.32
N MET A 196 20.24 5.21 -25.66
CA MET A 196 21.61 4.91 -26.08
C MET A 196 21.65 4.15 -27.40
N ALA A 197 20.76 3.18 -27.61
CA ALA A 197 20.63 2.46 -28.88
C ALA A 197 20.21 3.38 -30.03
N ALA A 198 19.32 4.34 -29.77
CA ALA A 198 18.94 5.35 -30.76
C ALA A 198 20.09 6.30 -31.12
N LYS A 199 20.94 6.67 -30.14
CA LYS A 199 22.15 7.49 -30.39
C LYS A 199 23.17 6.73 -31.22
N TRP A 200 23.47 5.47 -30.90
CA TRP A 200 24.36 4.62 -31.70
C TRP A 200 23.90 4.50 -33.16
N LYS A 201 22.60 4.29 -33.40
CA LYS A 201 22.07 4.22 -34.76
C LYS A 201 22.24 5.53 -35.53
N LYS A 202 22.18 6.67 -34.84
CA LYS A 202 22.35 7.99 -35.45
C LYS A 202 23.83 8.27 -35.78
N ASP A 203 24.74 7.87 -34.90
CA ASP A 203 26.18 7.98 -35.11
C ASP A 203 26.64 7.05 -36.26
N ASP A 204 26.12 5.83 -36.32
CA ASP A 204 26.41 4.85 -37.38
C ASP A 204 25.91 5.33 -38.76
N SER A 205 24.77 6.02 -38.80
CA SER A 205 24.26 6.66 -40.02
C SER A 205 25.07 7.87 -40.49
N SER A 206 25.89 8.47 -39.62
CA SER A 206 26.78 9.59 -39.97
C SER A 206 28.17 9.15 -40.43
N SER A 207 28.58 7.91 -40.13
CA SER A 207 29.86 7.32 -40.57
C SER A 207 29.77 6.57 -41.92
N SER A 208 28.56 6.40 -42.47
CA SER A 208 28.31 5.67 -43.72
C SER A 208 28.19 6.57 -44.97
N SER A 209 28.40 7.89 -44.86
CA SER A 209 28.24 8.84 -45.98
C SER A 209 29.56 9.45 -46.48
N GLY A 210 30.68 8.72 -46.41
CA GLY A 210 31.96 9.23 -46.92
C GLY A 210 32.97 8.13 -47.19
N SER A 211 32.86 7.48 -48.33
CA SER A 211 33.95 6.88 -49.13
C SER A 211 33.34 6.36 -50.44
N ASP A 212 33.05 7.28 -51.36
CA ASP A 212 33.12 6.96 -52.79
C ASP A 212 34.62 6.97 -53.11
N ASP A 213 35.22 5.82 -53.33
CA ASP A 213 36.44 5.73 -54.14
C ASP A 213 36.32 4.51 -55.05
N ASP A 214 36.28 4.88 -56.33
CA ASP A 214 36.47 4.12 -57.56
C ASP A 214 37.67 3.18 -57.44
N ASP A 215 37.51 1.90 -57.75
CA ASP A 215 38.62 1.09 -58.25
C ASP A 215 38.07 0.07 -59.27
N SER A 216 38.10 0.54 -60.51
CA SER A 216 38.16 -0.28 -61.72
C SER A 216 39.49 -1.03 -61.72
N ASP A 217 39.46 -2.36 -61.70
CA ASP A 217 40.48 -3.15 -62.40
C ASP A 217 39.81 -4.30 -63.15
N SER A 218 39.89 -4.17 -64.47
CA SER A 218 39.69 -5.22 -65.46
C SER A 218 40.98 -6.05 -65.54
N ASP A 219 40.83 -7.35 -65.79
CA ASP A 219 41.73 -8.28 -66.50
C ASP A 219 41.29 -9.69 -66.07
N ASP A 220 40.35 -10.34 -66.76
CA ASP A 220 40.57 -11.11 -68.00
C ASP A 220 41.80 -12.01 -67.93
N ASP A 221 41.60 -13.28 -67.58
CA ASP A 221 42.17 -14.33 -68.41
C ASP A 221 41.37 -15.63 -68.30
N SER A 222 41.21 -16.23 -69.47
CA SER A 222 40.28 -17.32 -69.79
C SER A 222 40.91 -18.71 -69.63
N ASP A 223 40.02 -19.70 -69.78
CA ASP A 223 40.27 -21.12 -70.10
C ASP A 223 40.80 -22.04 -68.99
N ASP A 224 40.03 -23.07 -68.63
CA ASP A 224 40.05 -24.31 -69.42
C ASP A 224 38.87 -25.23 -69.04
N MET A 225 38.37 -25.95 -70.05
CA MET A 225 37.21 -26.84 -70.04
C MET A 225 37.61 -28.29 -69.70
N GLU A 226 36.58 -29.08 -69.38
CA GLU A 226 36.50 -30.57 -69.47
C GLU A 226 37.32 -31.35 -68.41
N GLU A 227 36.77 -32.36 -67.73
CA GLU A 227 35.84 -33.42 -68.16
C GLU A 227 34.96 -33.89 -66.99
#